data_AF-A0A101UR42-F1
#
_entry.id   AF-A0A101UR42-F1
#
_cell.length_a   1.000
_cell.length_b   1.000
_cell.length_c   1.000
_cell.angle_alpha   90.00
_cell.angle_beta   90.00
_cell.angle_gamma   90.00
#
_symmetry.space_group_name_H-M   'P 1'
#
loop_
_entity.id
_entity.type
_entity.pdbx_description
1 polymer ?
#
loop_
_entity_poly.entity_id
_entity_poly.type
_entity_poly.pdbx_seq_one_letter_code
_entity_poly.pdbx_strand_id
1 'polypeptide(L)'
;MFLAIGVTALLGAGVTAGVLFCVAISLVPGFMTLPPNEYIDAHRLFGRYFDRVMPPLVVTTTVLVVVLACTTDSTGRRAALIAGAVCLLGVSVVSQSRNVPINRRVKRLTAVPDDWEDPRTAWRNWHALRTVFALLGLVLTAAGVVTG
;
A
#
# COMPACT_ATOMS: atom_id res chain seq x y z
N MET A 1 1.76 26.18 8.69
CA MET A 1 0.95 25.34 7.79
C MET A 1 1.77 24.23 7.15
N PHE A 2 2.86 24.52 6.42
CA PHE A 2 3.71 23.51 5.77
C PHE A 2 4.20 22.41 6.73
N LEU A 3 4.72 22.78 7.91
CA LEU A 3 5.23 21.81 8.89
C LEU A 3 4.15 20.82 9.39
N ALA A 4 2.95 21.32 9.70
CA ALA A 4 1.86 20.47 10.17
C ALA A 4 1.43 19.46 9.09
N ILE A 5 1.26 19.93 7.84
CA ILE A 5 0.95 19.07 6.69
C ILE A 5 2.09 18.06 6.46
N GLY A 6 3.35 18.50 6.58
CA GLY A 6 4.54 17.66 6.48
C GLY A 6 4.52 16.52 7.49
N VAL A 7 4.31 16.83 8.78
CA VAL A 7 4.22 15.81 9.83
C VAL A 7 3.09 14.83 9.56
N THR A 8 1.89 15.31 9.20
CA THR A 8 0.76 14.44 8.89
C THR A 8 1.04 13.55 7.67
N ALA A 9 1.66 14.09 6.62
CA ALA A 9 2.05 13.33 5.44
C ALA A 9 3.08 12.22 5.78
N LEU A 10 4.07 12.52 6.63
CA LEU A 10 5.06 11.54 7.08
C LEU A 10 4.44 10.45 7.93
N LEU A 11 3.52 10.78 8.84
CA LEU A 11 2.78 9.79 9.61
C LEU A 11 1.96 8.88 8.69
N GLY A 12 1.22 9.45 7.73
CA GLY A 12 0.42 8.67 6.77
C GLY A 12 1.26 7.76 5.88
N ALA A 13 2.38 8.27 5.34
CA ALA A 13 3.30 7.49 4.51
C ALA A 13 4.01 6.41 5.33
N GLY A 14 4.41 6.73 6.57
CA GLY A 14 5.04 5.80 7.50
C GLY A 14 4.13 4.64 7.88
N VAL A 15 2.88 4.93 8.25
CA VAL A 15 1.88 3.89 8.54
C VAL A 15 1.62 3.04 7.30
N THR A 16 1.47 3.66 6.13
CA THR A 16 1.25 2.94 4.87
C THR A 16 2.39 1.95 4.58
N ALA A 17 3.64 2.42 4.63
CA ALA A 17 4.81 1.60 4.38
C ALA A 17 4.97 0.49 5.43
N GLY A 18 4.79 0.83 6.72
CA GLY A 18 4.90 -0.12 7.82
C GLY A 18 3.87 -1.25 7.74
N VAL A 19 2.60 -0.93 7.45
CA VAL A 19 1.56 -1.94 7.29
C VAL A 19 1.86 -2.85 6.09
N LEU A 20 2.22 -2.30 4.93
CA LEU A 20 2.51 -3.12 3.75
C LEU A 20 3.75 -3.98 3.93
N PHE A 21 4.77 -3.45 4.60
CA PHE A 21 5.97 -4.19 4.98
C PHE A 21 5.63 -5.34 5.94
N CYS A 22 4.88 -5.06 7.01
CA CYS A 22 4.43 -6.07 7.96
C CYS A 22 3.67 -7.20 7.26
N VAL A 23 2.72 -6.88 6.38
CA VAL A 23 2.00 -7.89 5.58
C VAL A 23 2.95 -8.68 4.68
N ALA A 24 3.98 -8.06 4.11
CA ALA A 24 4.94 -8.72 3.24
C ALA A 24 5.81 -9.75 3.97
N ILE A 25 6.18 -9.48 5.23
CA ILE A 25 7.07 -10.37 6.00
C ILE A 25 6.33 -11.36 6.91
N SER A 26 5.05 -11.15 7.18
CA SER A 26 4.25 -12.02 8.08
C SER A 26 3.10 -12.71 7.37
N LEU A 27 2.08 -11.96 6.92
CA LEU A 27 0.87 -12.52 6.31
C LEU A 27 1.16 -13.24 5.00
N VAL A 28 2.01 -12.67 4.14
CA VAL A 28 2.37 -13.28 2.85
C VAL A 28 3.00 -14.67 3.05
N PRO A 29 4.08 -14.84 3.83
CA PRO A 29 4.62 -16.18 4.10
C PRO A 29 3.59 -17.13 4.70
N GLY A 30 2.79 -16.67 5.67
CA GLY A 30 1.75 -17.48 6.28
C GLY A 30 0.71 -17.98 5.27
N PHE A 31 0.24 -17.13 4.35
CA PHE A 31 -0.69 -17.54 3.30
C PHE A 31 -0.11 -18.58 2.34
N MET A 32 1.20 -18.53 2.08
CA MET A 32 1.87 -19.49 1.20
C MET A 32 1.97 -20.88 1.82
N THR A 33 1.91 -21.02 3.15
CA THR A 33 2.01 -22.31 3.85
C THR A 33 0.67 -22.97 4.12
N LEU A 34 -0.44 -22.20 4.08
CA LEU A 34 -1.76 -22.73 4.38
C LEU A 34 -2.28 -23.68 3.28
N PRO A 35 -3.00 -24.76 3.64
CA PRO A 35 -3.89 -25.46 2.73
C PRO A 35 -4.88 -24.49 2.05
N PRO A 36 -5.30 -24.72 0.79
CA PRO A 36 -6.09 -23.76 0.03
C PRO A 36 -7.41 -23.32 0.68
N ASN A 37 -8.12 -24.22 1.38
CA ASN A 37 -9.35 -23.86 2.11
C ASN A 37 -9.06 -22.92 3.28
N GLU A 38 -8.02 -23.22 4.08
CA GLU A 38 -7.59 -22.38 5.20
C GLU A 38 -7.08 -21.01 4.72
N TYR A 39 -6.43 -20.95 3.55
CA TYR A 39 -6.07 -19.70 2.91
C TYR A 39 -7.31 -18.84 2.61
N ILE A 40 -8.36 -19.41 2.00
CA ILE A 40 -9.60 -18.68 1.69
C ILE A 40 -10.22 -18.09 2.97
N ASP A 41 -10.30 -18.89 4.03
CA ASP A 41 -10.86 -18.47 5.32
C ASP A 41 -10.02 -17.38 5.98
N ALA A 42 -8.69 -17.56 6.03
CA ALA A 42 -7.78 -16.56 6.56
C ALA A 42 -7.87 -15.25 5.76
N HIS A 43 -7.93 -15.32 4.42
CA HIS A 43 -7.99 -14.14 3.57
C HIS A 43 -9.28 -13.33 3.77
N ARG A 44 -10.40 -14.02 4.06
CA ARG A 44 -11.67 -13.38 4.46
C ARG A 44 -11.59 -12.72 5.82
N LEU A 45 -11.02 -13.43 6.81
CA LEU A 45 -10.91 -12.96 8.19
C LEU A 45 -10.07 -11.68 8.28
N PHE A 46 -8.87 -11.68 7.70
CA PHE A 46 -7.95 -10.56 7.79
C PHE A 46 -8.27 -9.45 6.78
N GLY A 47 -8.70 -9.82 5.57
CA GLY A 47 -8.86 -8.87 4.48
C GLY A 47 -9.96 -7.83 4.69
N ARG A 48 -10.96 -8.05 5.56
CA ARG A 48 -12.08 -7.12 5.75
C ARG A 48 -11.68 -5.79 6.42
N TYR A 49 -10.65 -5.83 7.26
CA TYR A 49 -10.20 -4.64 7.99
C TYR A 49 -9.31 -3.74 7.13
N PHE A 50 -8.36 -4.35 6.41
CA PHE A 50 -7.44 -3.61 5.54
C PHE A 50 -8.14 -2.90 4.39
N ASP A 51 -9.15 -3.53 3.77
CA ASP A 51 -9.88 -2.96 2.62
C ASP A 51 -10.62 -1.65 2.98
N ARG A 52 -10.98 -1.45 4.24
CA ARG A 52 -11.71 -0.26 4.71
C ARG A 52 -10.77 0.89 5.10
N VAL A 53 -9.62 0.56 5.69
CA VAL A 53 -8.72 1.56 6.31
C VAL A 53 -7.64 2.03 5.34
N MET A 54 -7.04 1.11 4.58
CA MET A 54 -5.85 1.43 3.79
C MET A 54 -6.14 2.38 2.61
N PRO A 55 -7.17 2.18 1.76
CA PRO A 55 -7.36 3.05 0.60
C PRO A 55 -7.58 4.52 0.95
N PRO A 56 -8.45 4.89 1.92
CA PRO A 56 -8.57 6.28 2.36
C PRO A 56 -7.26 6.84 2.89
N LEU A 57 -6.52 6.08 3.71
CA LEU A 57 -5.23 6.52 4.26
C LEU A 57 -4.20 6.84 3.17
N VAL A 58 -4.03 5.94 2.19
CA VAL A 58 -3.05 6.15 1.11
C VAL A 58 -3.45 7.34 0.23
N VAL A 59 -4.74 7.47 -0.10
CA VAL A 59 -5.24 8.57 -0.94
C VAL A 59 -5.09 9.91 -0.23
N THR A 60 -5.50 10.03 1.03
CA THR A 60 -5.36 11.29 1.78
C THR A 60 -3.90 11.65 1.96
N THR A 61 -3.04 10.67 2.28
CA THR A 61 -1.58 10.88 2.36
C THR A 61 -1.03 11.39 1.02
N THR A 62 -1.42 10.79 -0.10
CA THR A 62 -0.99 11.22 -1.44
C THR A 62 -1.38 12.67 -1.70
N VAL A 63 -2.62 13.05 -1.37
CA VAL A 63 -3.10 14.44 -1.51
C VAL A 63 -2.27 15.41 -0.66
N LEU A 64 -1.95 15.06 0.59
CA LEU A 64 -1.10 15.91 1.44
C LEU A 64 0.30 16.10 0.85
N VAL A 65 0.90 15.05 0.28
CA VAL A 65 2.21 15.15 -0.38
C VAL A 65 2.15 16.04 -1.63
N VAL A 66 1.07 15.96 -2.41
CA VAL A 66 0.84 16.87 -3.55
C VAL A 66 0.71 18.33 -3.09
N VAL A 67 -0.06 18.58 -2.03
CA VAL A 67 -0.18 19.93 -1.45
C VAL A 67 1.17 20.49 -1.01
N LEU A 68 2.02 19.67 -0.38
CA LEU A 68 3.39 20.06 -0.02
C LEU A 68 4.23 20.39 -1.27
N ALA A 69 4.12 19.59 -2.34
CA ALA A 69 4.84 19.85 -3.59
C ALA A 69 4.43 21.19 -4.22
N CYS A 70 3.14 21.55 -4.15
CA CYS A 70 2.62 22.81 -4.69
C CYS A 70 2.97 24.04 -3.84
N THR A 71 3.34 23.86 -2.56
CA THR A 71 3.55 24.97 -1.60
C THR A 71 5.00 25.22 -1.24
N THR A 72 5.93 24.35 -1.66
CA THR A 72 7.37 24.56 -1.45
C THR A 72 7.98 25.43 -2.55
N ASP A 73 8.87 26.34 -2.17
CA ASP A 73 9.63 27.18 -3.11
C ASP A 73 10.91 26.52 -3.62
N SER A 74 11.35 25.43 -2.99
CA SER A 74 12.56 24.71 -3.38
C SER A 74 12.28 23.69 -4.48
N THR A 75 12.97 23.84 -5.62
CA THR A 75 12.90 22.90 -6.75
C THR A 75 13.28 21.47 -6.35
N GLY A 76 14.33 21.31 -5.54
CA GLY A 76 14.77 19.99 -5.07
C GLY A 76 13.71 19.30 -4.20
N ARG A 77 13.13 20.04 -3.24
CA ARG A 77 12.05 19.53 -2.39
C ARG A 77 10.80 19.19 -3.20
N ARG A 78 10.43 20.05 -4.15
CA ARG A 78 9.30 19.84 -5.05
C ARG A 78 9.47 18.55 -5.85
N ALA A 79 10.64 18.32 -6.44
CA ALA A 79 10.93 17.11 -7.21
C ALA A 79 10.80 15.84 -6.34
N ALA A 80 11.36 15.85 -5.13
CA ALA A 80 11.25 14.73 -4.20
C ALA A 80 9.79 14.45 -3.80
N LEU A 81 9.00 15.49 -3.49
CA LEU A 81 7.59 15.35 -3.12
C LEU A 81 6.74 14.83 -4.29
N ILE A 82 6.97 15.31 -5.52
CA ILE A 82 6.28 14.79 -6.71
C ILE A 82 6.59 13.30 -6.89
N ALA A 83 7.87 12.91 -6.82
CA ALA A 83 8.26 11.52 -6.94
C ALA A 83 7.63 10.65 -5.82
N GLY A 84 7.59 11.17 -4.58
CA GLY A 84 6.92 10.54 -3.45
C GLY A 84 5.43 10.33 -3.69
N ALA A 85 4.72 11.35 -4.19
CA ALA A 85 3.32 11.28 -4.53
C ALA A 85 3.05 10.27 -5.66
N VAL A 86 3.91 10.21 -6.69
CA VAL A 86 3.82 9.20 -7.77
C VAL A 86 3.97 7.78 -7.21
N CYS A 87 4.92 7.55 -6.30
CA CYS A 87 5.05 6.26 -5.65
C CYS A 87 3.81 5.88 -4.82
N LEU A 88 3.29 6.80 -4.01
CA LEU A 88 2.06 6.55 -3.23
C LEU A 88 0.83 6.31 -4.12
N LEU A 89 0.72 7.03 -5.24
CA LEU A 89 -0.29 6.74 -6.27
C LEU A 89 -0.09 5.34 -6.85
N GLY A 90 1.15 4.92 -7.11
CA GLY A 90 1.50 3.57 -7.55
C GLY A 90 0.99 2.48 -6.59
N VAL A 91 1.08 2.71 -5.28
CA VAL A 91 0.48 1.81 -4.26
C VAL A 91 -1.02 1.62 -4.51
N SER A 92 -1.74 2.72 -4.70
CA SER A 92 -3.18 2.72 -4.95
C SER A 92 -3.52 2.02 -6.27
N VAL A 93 -2.81 2.36 -7.35
CA VAL A 93 -3.04 1.79 -8.69
C VAL A 93 -2.82 0.28 -8.69
N VAL A 94 -1.68 -0.20 -8.18
CA VAL A 94 -1.39 -1.64 -8.11
C VAL A 94 -2.43 -2.36 -7.24
N SER A 95 -2.78 -1.76 -6.09
CA SER A 95 -3.77 -2.36 -5.20
C SER A 95 -5.13 -2.52 -5.88
N GLN A 96 -5.65 -1.45 -6.50
CA GLN A 96 -6.99 -1.47 -7.10
C GLN A 96 -7.06 -2.28 -8.40
N SER A 97 -5.99 -2.29 -9.20
CA SER A 97 -5.97 -3.00 -10.49
C SER A 97 -5.58 -4.48 -10.38
N ARG A 98 -4.85 -4.89 -9.33
CA ARG A 98 -4.31 -6.25 -9.20
C ARG A 98 -4.77 -6.95 -7.92
N ASN A 99 -4.38 -6.45 -6.75
CA ASN A 99 -4.64 -7.15 -5.48
C ASN A 99 -6.13 -7.19 -5.12
N VAL A 100 -6.87 -6.09 -5.31
CA VAL A 100 -8.29 -6.00 -4.96
C VAL A 100 -9.16 -6.93 -5.81
N PRO A 101 -8.98 -7.04 -7.14
CA PRO A 101 -9.66 -8.06 -7.94
C PRO A 101 -9.44 -9.48 -7.43
N ILE A 102 -8.19 -9.84 -7.12
CA ILE A 102 -7.85 -11.16 -6.53
C ILE A 102 -8.58 -11.34 -5.19
N ASN A 103 -8.49 -10.35 -4.29
CA ASN A 103 -9.14 -10.39 -2.98
C ASN A 103 -10.65 -10.62 -3.13
N ARG A 104 -11.30 -9.92 -4.06
CA ARG A 104 -12.74 -10.06 -4.31
C ARG A 104 -13.10 -11.43 -4.88
N ARG A 105 -12.28 -12.04 -5.73
CA ARG A 105 -12.46 -13.42 -6.21
C ARG A 105 -12.38 -14.39 -5.03
N VAL A 106 -11.28 -14.37 -4.28
CA VAL A 106 -11.03 -15.27 -3.14
C VAL A 106 -12.11 -15.14 -2.07
N LYS A 107 -12.49 -13.92 -1.69
CA LYS A 107 -13.50 -13.68 -0.64
C LYS A 107 -14.90 -14.22 -0.99
N ARG A 108 -15.22 -14.44 -2.26
CA ARG A 108 -16.50 -15.01 -2.68
C ARG A 108 -16.59 -16.53 -2.58
N LEU A 109 -15.45 -17.23 -2.47
CA LEU A 109 -15.41 -18.70 -2.48
C LEU A 109 -15.69 -19.29 -1.10
N THR A 110 -16.66 -20.19 -0.98
CA THR A 110 -16.94 -20.91 0.29
C THR A 110 -16.10 -22.17 0.49
N ALA A 111 -15.52 -22.68 -0.59
CA ALA A 111 -14.56 -23.78 -0.61
C ALA A 111 -13.67 -23.62 -1.84
N VAL A 112 -12.57 -24.38 -1.88
CA VAL A 112 -11.69 -24.46 -3.04
C VAL A 112 -12.43 -25.15 -4.19
N PRO A 113 -12.56 -24.52 -5.37
CA PRO A 113 -13.19 -25.14 -6.54
C PRO A 113 -12.27 -26.17 -7.19
N ASP A 114 -12.84 -27.08 -7.98
CA ASP A 114 -12.08 -28.15 -8.66
C ASP A 114 -11.04 -27.60 -9.67
N ASP A 115 -11.32 -26.44 -10.27
CA ASP A 115 -10.46 -25.72 -11.20
C ASP A 115 -9.58 -24.65 -10.50
N TRP A 116 -9.17 -24.91 -9.25
CA TRP A 116 -8.44 -23.94 -8.44
C TRP A 116 -7.12 -23.48 -9.08
N GLU A 117 -7.15 -22.28 -9.62
CA GLU A 117 -5.97 -21.50 -9.97
C GLU A 117 -5.48 -20.72 -8.75
N ASP A 118 -4.36 -21.16 -8.17
CA ASP A 118 -3.80 -20.57 -6.98
C ASP A 118 -3.32 -19.11 -7.21
N PRO A 119 -3.99 -18.09 -6.63
CA PRO A 119 -3.65 -16.70 -6.87
C PRO A 119 -2.53 -16.20 -5.96
N ARG A 120 -2.03 -17.02 -5.01
CA ARG A 120 -1.15 -16.56 -3.93
C ARG A 120 0.16 -15.99 -4.43
N THR A 121 0.79 -16.64 -5.41
CA THR A 121 2.04 -16.17 -6.02
C THR A 121 1.85 -14.83 -6.73
N ALA A 122 0.78 -14.70 -7.52
CA ALA A 122 0.47 -13.44 -8.19
C ALA A 122 0.19 -12.33 -7.18
N TRP A 123 -0.64 -12.61 -6.17
CA TRP A 123 -0.98 -11.67 -5.11
C TRP A 123 0.26 -11.19 -4.34
N ARG A 124 1.16 -12.12 -3.97
CA ARG A 124 2.44 -11.84 -3.34
C ARG A 124 3.28 -10.89 -4.17
N ASN A 125 3.44 -11.16 -5.46
CA ASN A 125 4.31 -10.36 -6.32
C ASN A 125 3.76 -8.92 -6.45
N TRP A 126 2.45 -8.76 -6.62
CA TRP A 126 1.83 -7.43 -6.60
C TRP A 126 1.91 -6.75 -5.25
N HIS A 127 1.80 -7.52 -4.15
CA HIS A 127 2.00 -7.01 -2.80
C HIS A 127 3.43 -6.50 -2.58
N ALA A 128 4.43 -7.24 -3.03
CA ALA A 128 5.82 -6.83 -2.95
C ALA A 128 6.07 -5.52 -3.73
N LEU A 129 5.53 -5.41 -4.95
CA LEU A 129 5.66 -4.20 -5.77
C LEU A 129 5.07 -2.96 -5.06
N ARG A 130 3.86 -3.06 -4.51
CA ARG A 130 3.26 -1.94 -3.78
C ARG A 130 3.97 -1.63 -2.46
N THR A 131 4.58 -2.62 -1.80
CA THR A 131 5.44 -2.38 -0.63
C THR A 131 6.67 -1.57 -1.01
N VAL A 132 7.33 -1.89 -2.12
CA VAL A 132 8.46 -1.10 -2.64
C VAL A 132 8.02 0.33 -2.93
N PHE A 133 6.89 0.53 -3.61
CA PHE A 133 6.35 1.87 -3.84
C PHE A 133 6.07 2.63 -2.54
N ALA A 134 5.51 1.98 -1.52
CA ALA A 134 5.25 2.66 -0.25
C ALA A 134 6.53 3.06 0.49
N LEU A 135 7.56 2.21 0.49
CA LEU A 135 8.86 2.52 1.10
C LEU A 135 9.57 3.68 0.36
N LEU A 136 9.60 3.64 -0.97
CA LEU A 136 10.14 4.74 -1.78
C LEU A 136 9.33 6.03 -1.58
N GLY A 137 8.01 5.92 -1.57
CA GLY A 137 7.10 7.04 -1.30
C GLY A 137 7.39 7.71 0.05
N LEU A 138 7.61 6.90 1.10
CA LEU A 138 8.02 7.40 2.42
C LEU A 138 9.37 8.11 2.36
N VAL A 139 10.42 7.48 1.79
CA VAL A 139 11.77 8.06 1.73
C VAL A 139 11.78 9.39 0.98
N LEU A 140 11.11 9.44 -0.18
CA LEU A 140 11.04 10.64 -1.01
C LEU A 140 10.22 11.75 -0.35
N THR A 141 9.10 11.40 0.29
CA THR A 141 8.31 12.35 1.08
C THR A 141 9.13 12.89 2.26
N ALA A 142 9.85 12.02 2.98
CA ALA A 142 10.73 12.40 4.07
C ALA A 142 11.80 13.38 3.58
N ALA A 143 12.53 13.05 2.51
CA ALA A 143 13.52 13.93 1.93
C ALA A 143 12.92 15.32 1.61
N GLY A 144 11.81 15.37 0.87
CA GLY A 144 11.16 16.64 0.52
C GLY A 144 10.67 17.47 1.70
N VAL A 145 10.30 16.83 2.82
CA VAL A 145 9.88 17.51 4.04
C VAL A 145 11.07 17.98 4.87
N VAL A 146 12.10 17.17 5.06
CA VAL A 146 13.17 17.38 6.05
C VAL A 146 14.42 18.07 5.53
N THR A 147 14.74 17.97 4.23
CA THR A 147 15.97 18.56 3.67
C THR A 147 15.80 20.04 3.32
N GLY A 148 15.43 20.84 4.31
CA GLY A 148 15.34 22.31 4.22
C GLY A 148 16.62 22.99 4.66
#